data_AF-T1BT40-F1
#
_entry.id   AF-T1BT40-F1
#
_cell.length_a   1.000
_cell.length_b   1.000
_cell.length_c   1.000
_cell.angle_alpha   90.00
_cell.angle_beta   90.00
_cell.angle_gamma   90.00
#
_symmetry.space_group_name_H-M   'P 1'
#
loop_
_entity.id
_entity.type
_entity.pdbx_description
1 polymer ?
#
loop_
_entity_poly.entity_id
_entity_poly.type
_entity_poly.pdbx_seq_one_letter_code
_entity_poly.pdbx_strand_id
1 'polypeptide(L)'
;MVCYRRFGHNEGDEPSYTQPQMYEVIEAKRSVRKLYTESLVSRGDISMEEAEASLDDFLSKLQSALDQTRSTAPPKPTELP
;
A
#
# COMPACT_ATOMS: atom_id res chain seq x y z
N MET A 1 2.44 -17.89 7.01
CA MET A 1 2.29 -17.09 5.78
C MET A 1 3.67 -16.65 5.35
N VAL A 2 4.03 -16.83 4.08
CA VAL A 2 5.33 -16.39 3.53
C VAL A 2 5.10 -15.08 2.76
N CYS A 3 5.80 -14.01 3.15
CA CYS A 3 5.61 -12.67 2.60
C CYS A 3 6.91 -11.83 2.72
N TYR A 4 6.89 -10.61 2.19
CA TYR A 4 7.99 -9.65 2.27
C TYR A 4 7.45 -8.24 2.59
N ARG A 5 8.31 -7.37 3.11
CA ARG A 5 8.02 -5.93 3.25
C ARG A 5 8.72 -5.16 2.16
N ARG A 6 8.07 -4.11 1.65
CA ARG A 6 8.65 -3.24 0.61
C ARG A 6 9.61 -2.18 1.16
N PHE A 7 9.31 -1.66 2.35
CA PHE A 7 10.10 -0.62 3.04
C PHE A 7 10.85 -1.22 4.23
N GLY A 8 11.55 -0.40 5.02
CA GLY A 8 12.26 -0.85 6.22
C GLY A 8 11.33 -1.27 7.37
N HIS A 9 11.82 -1.26 8.61
CA HIS A 9 10.97 -1.58 9.77
C HIS A 9 9.89 -0.50 9.98
N ASN A 10 10.23 0.76 9.68
CA ASN A 10 9.30 1.87 9.48
C ASN A 10 9.52 2.57 8.12
N GLU A 11 8.70 3.57 7.79
CA GLU A 11 8.71 4.28 6.52
C GLU A 11 9.96 5.15 6.28
N GLY A 12 10.68 5.52 7.35
CA GLY A 12 11.92 6.30 7.29
C GLY A 12 13.19 5.44 7.31
N ASP A 13 13.05 4.13 7.53
CA ASP A 13 14.19 3.21 7.55
C ASP A 13 14.64 2.85 6.14
N GLU A 14 15.95 2.88 5.93
CA GLU A 14 16.60 2.40 4.70
C GLU A 14 17.19 0.99 4.94
N PRO A 15 16.49 -0.07 4.51
CA PRO A 15 16.88 -1.44 4.84
C PRO A 15 18.03 -1.99 4.00
N SER A 16 18.37 -1.36 2.87
CA SER A 16 19.48 -1.80 2.02
C SER A 16 20.84 -1.75 2.74
N TYR A 17 20.98 -0.94 3.79
CA TYR A 17 22.21 -0.87 4.59
C TYR A 17 22.59 -2.18 5.27
N THR A 18 21.59 -3.00 5.63
CA THR A 18 21.84 -4.28 6.33
C THR A 18 21.47 -5.49 5.49
N GLN A 19 20.55 -5.34 4.53
CA GLN A 19 20.01 -6.44 3.73
C GLN A 19 19.92 -6.07 2.23
N PRO A 20 21.03 -5.65 1.59
CA PRO A 20 21.01 -5.06 0.24
C PRO A 20 20.47 -6.01 -0.83
N GLN A 21 20.99 -7.25 -0.89
CA GLN A 21 20.62 -8.22 -1.92
C GLN A 21 19.14 -8.63 -1.84
N MET A 22 18.61 -8.77 -0.62
CA MET A 22 17.21 -9.13 -0.44
C MET A 22 16.29 -8.00 -0.91
N TYR A 23 16.64 -6.76 -0.60
CA TYR A 23 15.84 -5.61 -1.01
C TYR A 23 15.94 -5.30 -2.50
N GLU A 24 17.09 -5.56 -3.14
CA GLU A 24 17.23 -5.53 -4.60
C GLU A 24 16.26 -6.54 -5.27
N VAL A 25 16.19 -7.77 -4.74
CA VAL A 25 15.24 -8.79 -5.23
C VAL A 25 13.79 -8.40 -4.98
N ILE A 26 13.49 -7.74 -3.85
CA ILE A 26 12.13 -7.27 -3.53
C ILE A 26 11.72 -6.12 -4.46
N GLU A 27 12.61 -5.17 -4.72
CA GLU A 27 12.37 -4.02 -5.58
C GLU A 27 12.08 -4.43 -7.03
N ALA A 28 12.80 -5.44 -7.53
CA ALA A 28 12.58 -5.99 -8.88
C ALA A 28 11.26 -6.75 -9.05
N LYS A 29 10.52 -7.06 -7.96
CA LYS A 29 9.26 -7.80 -8.05
C LYS A 29 8.10 -6.89 -8.48
N ARG A 30 7.31 -7.37 -9.43
CA ARG A 30 5.97 -6.84 -9.69
C ARG A 30 5.14 -6.90 -8.41
N SER A 31 4.33 -5.88 -8.17
CA SER A 31 3.50 -5.81 -6.95
C SER A 31 2.50 -6.97 -6.89
N VAL A 32 2.19 -7.43 -5.67
CA VAL A 32 1.18 -8.48 -5.44
C VAL A 32 -0.17 -8.08 -6.06
N ARG A 33 -0.55 -6.80 -5.98
CA ARG A 33 -1.76 -6.28 -6.65
C ARG A 33 -1.73 -6.57 -8.15
N LYS A 34 -0.64 -6.21 -8.85
CA LYS A 34 -0.54 -6.41 -10.30
C LYS A 34 -0.65 -7.89 -10.67
N LEU A 35 0.08 -8.77 -9.96
CA LEU A 35 0.04 -10.21 -10.21
C LEU A 35 -1.36 -10.80 -10.01
N TYR A 36 -2.06 -10.38 -8.96
CA TYR A 36 -3.39 -10.89 -8.66
C TYR A 36 -4.43 -10.35 -9.65
N THR A 37 -4.36 -9.06 -10.01
CA THR A 37 -5.23 -8.49 -11.05
C THR A 37 -5.04 -9.20 -12.40
N GLU A 38 -3.79 -9.42 -12.83
CA GLU A 38 -3.51 -10.19 -14.05
C GLU A 38 -4.10 -11.60 -13.98
N SER A 39 -3.98 -12.27 -12.83
CA SER A 39 -4.56 -13.60 -12.61
C SER A 39 -6.08 -13.59 -12.76
N LEU A 40 -6.78 -12.66 -12.11
CA LEU A 40 -8.24 -12.54 -12.19
C LEU A 40 -8.72 -12.26 -13.62
N VAL A 41 -8.06 -11.32 -14.30
CA VAL A 41 -8.41 -10.97 -15.69
C VAL A 41 -8.15 -12.14 -16.63
N SER A 42 -7.02 -12.84 -16.47
CA SER A 42 -6.69 -14.00 -17.31
C SER A 42 -7.68 -15.16 -17.16
N ARG A 43 -8.32 -15.30 -15.99
CA ARG A 43 -9.38 -16.29 -15.74
C ARG A 43 -10.76 -15.82 -16.20
N GLY A 44 -10.90 -14.54 -16.54
CA GLY A 44 -12.18 -13.92 -16.88
C GLY A 44 -13.07 -13.63 -15.66
N ASP A 45 -12.49 -13.60 -14.45
CA ASP A 45 -13.24 -13.31 -13.21
C ASP A 45 -13.69 -11.84 -13.17
N ILE A 46 -12.87 -10.94 -13.73
CA ILE A 46 -13.14 -9.51 -13.91
C ILE A 46 -12.51 -9.01 -15.21
N SER A 47 -13.01 -7.90 -15.73
CA SER A 47 -12.40 -7.12 -16.80
C SER A 47 -11.28 -6.19 -16.29
N MET A 48 -10.48 -5.66 -17.21
CA MET A 48 -9.46 -4.66 -16.88
C MET A 48 -10.11 -3.37 -16.38
N GLU A 49 -11.23 -2.98 -17.00
CA GLU A 49 -12.01 -1.80 -16.67
C GLU A 49 -12.56 -1.88 -15.24
N GLU A 50 -13.07 -3.05 -14.83
CA GLU A 50 -13.53 -3.26 -13.45
C GLU A 50 -12.37 -3.19 -12.44
N ALA A 51 -11.18 -3.71 -12.79
CA ALA A 51 -10.01 -3.64 -11.93
C ALA A 51 -9.50 -2.21 -11.74
N GLU A 52 -9.55 -1.39 -12.79
CA GLU A 52 -9.21 0.03 -12.76
C GLU A 52 -10.24 0.84 -11.97
N ALA A 53 -11.53 0.64 -12.23
CA ALA A 53 -12.60 1.28 -11.46
C ALA A 53 -12.49 0.97 -9.95
N SER A 54 -12.14 -0.27 -9.60
CA SER A 54 -11.89 -0.66 -8.21
C SER A 54 -10.67 0.05 -7.59
N LEU A 55 -9.63 0.35 -8.37
CA LEU A 55 -8.49 1.16 -7.91
C LEU A 55 -8.95 2.57 -7.57
N ASP A 56 -9.68 3.20 -8.49
CA ASP A 56 -10.10 4.59 -8.37
C ASP A 56 -11.06 4.81 -7.21
N ASP A 57 -12.01 3.89 -7.02
CA ASP A 57 -12.90 3.89 -5.85
C ASP A 57 -12.11 3.77 -4.54
N PHE A 58 -11.12 2.88 -4.48
CA PHE A 58 -10.27 2.73 -3.30
C PHE A 58 -9.46 3.99 -3.00
N LEU A 59 -8.83 4.59 -4.02
CA LEU A 59 -8.07 5.83 -3.87
C LEU A 59 -8.97 6.99 -3.43
N SER A 60 -10.17 7.09 -3.99
CA SER A 60 -11.17 8.11 -3.62
C SER A 60 -11.59 7.99 -2.14
N LYS A 61 -11.76 6.76 -1.64
CA LYS A 61 -12.03 6.50 -0.23
C LYS A 61 -10.88 6.92 0.68
N LEU A 62 -9.63 6.62 0.30
CA LEU A 62 -8.46 7.06 1.05
C LEU A 62 -8.33 8.59 1.08
N GLN A 63 -8.57 9.24 -0.05
CA GLN A 63 -8.54 10.70 -0.14
C GLN A 63 -9.62 11.33 0.74
N SER A 64 -10.85 10.80 0.70
CA SER A 64 -11.96 11.26 1.55
C SER A 64 -11.64 11.12 3.03
N ALA A 65 -11.04 10.00 3.45
CA ALA A 65 -10.63 9.77 4.83
C ALA A 65 -9.51 10.72 5.27
N LEU A 66 -8.56 11.02 4.37
CA LEU A 66 -7.49 11.99 4.61
C LEU A 66 -8.05 13.40 4.79
N ASP A 67 -8.97 13.83 3.92
CA ASP A 67 -9.59 15.15 3.98
C ASP A 67 -10.45 15.33 5.23
N GLN A 68 -11.18 14.29 5.64
CA GLN A 68 -11.90 14.25 6.90
C GLN A 68 -10.94 14.43 8.09
N THR A 69 -9.83 13.68 8.11
CA THR A 69 -8.82 13.75 9.18
C THR A 69 -8.17 15.14 9.24
N ARG A 70 -7.88 15.75 8.09
CA ARG A 70 -7.33 17.11 8.02
C ARG A 70 -8.32 18.19 8.49
N SER A 71 -9.61 17.96 8.28
CA SER A 71 -10.68 18.88 8.68
C SER A 71 -10.98 18.81 10.18
N THR A 72 -10.58 17.74 10.87
CA THR A 72 -10.71 17.61 12.32
C THR A 72 -9.52 18.24 13.04
N ALA A 73 -9.78 19.05 14.07
CA ALA A 73 -8.73 19.57 14.93
C ALA A 73 -8.03 18.42 15.68
N PRO A 74 -6.70 18.45 15.85
CA PRO A 74 -6.01 17.46 16.66
C PRO A 74 -6.58 17.47 18.09
N PRO A 75 -6.66 16.30 18.75
CA PRO A 75 -7.09 16.25 20.14
C PRO A 75 -6.17 17.12 20.99
N LYS A 76 -6.74 17.80 22.00
CA LYS A 76 -5.92 18.51 22.98
C LYS A 76 -4.97 17.51 23.64
N PRO A 77 -3.67 17.84 23.78
CA PRO A 77 -2.73 16.97 24.48
C PRO A 77 -3.28 16.62 25.86
N THR A 78 -3.21 15.35 26.23
CA THR A 78 -3.50 14.93 27.60
C THR A 78 -2.41 15.51 28.50
N GLU A 79 -2.78 16.41 29.42
CA GLU A 79 -1.88 16.84 30.48
C GLU A 79 -1.56 15.61 31.34
N LEU A 80 -0.29 15.22 31.38
CA LEU A 80 0.18 14.22 32.34
C LEU A 80 0.13 14.87 33.75
N PRO A 81 -0.31 14.13 34.79
CA PRO A 81 -0.35 14.64 36.16
C PRO A 81 1.03 14.98 36.71
#